data_AF-A0ABD6VU00-F1
#
_entry.id   AF-A0ABD6VU00-F1
#
_cell.length_a   1.000
_cell.length_b   1.000
_cell.length_c   1.000
_cell.angle_alpha   90.00
_cell.angle_beta   90.00
_cell.angle_gamma   90.00
#
_symmetry.space_group_name_H-M   'P 1'
#
loop_
_entity.id
_entity.type
_entity.pdbx_description
1 polymer ?
#
loop_
_entity_poly.entity_id
_entity_poly.type
_entity_poly.pdbx_seq_one_letter_code
_entity_poly.pdbx_strand_id
1 'polypeptide(L)'
;MKGNIKALVLALSVFTCAVSAQSINIEVLSATVKDKKVDDATVILQKNGAQSVTARSDFAGRVALNAPFDVDQDSLLIIKKAGYSDLVVKCPCDGMTYAISPVMKSLDGMRIVLTWGEKPDDLDSHLIYPGNHIYFSHKNGRDANLDVDDTDSFGPETITIDKKRLGESYIYAVHDYSNSEKANSLALSASRAKVFVYVGSSQVRSYSVPLNKTGNIWTVFRLNPNGDFEDINAVGEADFTKVQDSDVLPMVLNPAQTAASVTGNTALAKSLNRDGEAAYGRGELEQATTLFLAAIDQDSAFGQAYSNLGLTYQKRGNIAEAIWANRKAIALANGSNAATTRASSYYNIAKIYENAGQFSDALQHYELARSEKSNTVYDNAIERMKAKK
;
A
#
# COMPACT_ATOMS: atom_id res chain seq x y z
N MET A 1 54.13 -60.03 -16.55
CA MET A 1 54.08 -58.77 -17.33
C MET A 1 53.10 -58.94 -18.49
N LYS A 2 51.97 -58.25 -18.43
CA LYS A 2 51.24 -57.59 -19.54
C LYS A 2 49.85 -57.23 -18.99
N GLY A 3 49.72 -55.98 -18.53
CA GLY A 3 48.46 -55.39 -18.11
C GLY A 3 47.67 -54.92 -19.32
N ASN A 4 46.36 -55.10 -19.26
CA ASN A 4 45.40 -54.44 -20.16
C ASN A 4 44.53 -53.51 -19.31
N ILE A 5 44.85 -52.22 -19.32
CA ILE A 5 43.99 -51.18 -18.78
C ILE A 5 43.05 -50.78 -19.92
N LYS A 6 41.75 -51.10 -19.80
CA LYS A 6 40.71 -50.52 -20.66
C LYS A 6 40.40 -49.12 -20.12
N ALA A 7 40.72 -48.09 -20.91
CA ALA A 7 40.29 -46.72 -20.63
C ALA A 7 38.77 -46.61 -20.84
N LEU A 8 38.04 -46.33 -19.77
CA LEU A 8 36.62 -46.01 -19.81
C LEU A 8 36.49 -44.50 -20.02
N VAL A 9 36.11 -44.07 -21.22
CA VAL A 9 35.81 -42.67 -21.52
C VAL A 9 34.43 -42.35 -20.96
N LEU A 10 34.38 -41.58 -19.87
CA LEU A 10 33.15 -41.07 -19.30
C LEU A 10 32.73 -39.83 -20.08
N ALA A 11 31.75 -39.97 -20.98
CA ALA A 11 31.14 -38.83 -21.66
C ALA A 11 30.26 -38.07 -20.67
N LEU A 12 30.74 -36.91 -20.20
CA LEU A 12 29.97 -36.01 -19.35
C LEU A 12 28.95 -35.27 -20.23
N SER A 13 27.74 -35.80 -20.33
CA SER A 13 26.62 -35.12 -20.98
C SER A 13 26.17 -33.93 -20.12
N VAL A 14 26.66 -32.74 -20.45
CA VAL A 14 26.14 -31.48 -19.90
C VAL A 14 24.74 -31.28 -20.47
N PHE A 15 23.71 -31.57 -19.68
CA PHE A 15 22.35 -31.13 -19.98
C PHE A 15 22.31 -29.61 -19.82
N THR A 16 22.43 -28.86 -20.91
CA THR A 16 22.08 -27.44 -20.91
C THR A 16 20.57 -27.33 -20.82
N CYS A 17 20.06 -27.07 -19.61
CA CYS A 17 18.68 -26.66 -19.43
C CYS A 17 18.51 -25.33 -20.17
N ALA A 18 17.84 -25.34 -21.32
CA ALA A 18 17.51 -24.13 -22.04
C ALA A 18 16.42 -23.41 -21.24
N VAL A 19 16.81 -22.43 -20.43
CA VAL A 19 15.85 -21.53 -19.80
C VAL A 19 15.28 -20.67 -20.93
N SER A 20 14.02 -20.90 -21.30
CA SER A 20 13.37 -20.10 -22.34
C SER A 20 13.15 -18.69 -21.79
N ALA A 21 13.66 -17.68 -22.50
CA ALA A 21 13.38 -16.30 -22.12
C ALA A 21 11.88 -16.03 -22.19
N GLN A 22 11.29 -15.49 -21.12
CA GLN A 22 9.89 -15.10 -21.08
C GLN A 22 9.78 -13.60 -21.39
N SER A 23 8.98 -13.25 -22.39
CA SER A 23 8.65 -11.85 -22.68
C SER A 23 7.52 -11.39 -21.77
N ILE A 24 7.68 -10.23 -21.16
CA ILE A 24 6.67 -9.54 -20.36
C ILE A 24 6.38 -8.19 -21.02
N ASN A 25 5.12 -7.93 -21.33
CA ASN A 25 4.66 -6.68 -21.90
C ASN A 25 3.73 -5.97 -20.91
N ILE A 26 3.99 -4.71 -20.63
CA ILE A 26 3.13 -3.88 -19.78
C ILE A 26 2.94 -2.50 -20.39
N GLU A 27 1.93 -1.79 -19.88
CA GLU A 27 1.75 -0.36 -20.13
C GLU A 27 1.79 0.43 -18.81
N VAL A 28 2.39 1.62 -18.85
CA VAL A 28 2.53 2.53 -17.71
C VAL A 28 1.72 3.80 -17.95
N LEU A 29 0.76 4.06 -17.07
CA LEU A 29 -0.15 5.21 -17.12
C LEU A 29 0.02 6.14 -15.93
N SER A 30 -0.54 7.34 -16.05
CA SER A 30 -0.77 8.24 -14.92
C SER A 30 -1.99 7.76 -14.14
N ALA A 31 -1.86 7.61 -12.82
CA ALA A 31 -3.01 7.32 -11.97
C ALA A 31 -3.98 8.50 -11.81
N THR A 32 -3.61 9.72 -12.23
CA THR A 32 -4.39 10.93 -11.95
C THR A 32 -4.89 11.66 -13.20
N VAL A 33 -4.58 11.12 -14.37
CA VAL A 33 -5.02 11.71 -15.64
C VAL A 33 -5.38 10.55 -16.57
N LYS A 34 -6.66 10.43 -16.90
CA LYS A 34 -7.19 9.36 -17.75
C LYS A 34 -6.38 9.26 -19.06
N ASP A 35 -6.04 8.03 -19.46
CA ASP A 35 -5.29 7.67 -20.66
C ASP A 35 -3.89 8.28 -20.83
N LYS A 36 -3.42 9.08 -19.87
CA LYS A 36 -2.11 9.73 -19.98
C LYS A 36 -1.01 8.70 -19.83
N LYS A 37 -0.35 8.39 -20.95
CA LYS A 37 0.84 7.53 -21.00
C LYS A 37 2.00 8.16 -20.23
N VAL A 38 2.80 7.33 -19.59
CA VAL A 38 3.98 7.76 -18.86
C VAL A 38 5.23 7.19 -19.51
N ASP A 39 5.97 8.06 -20.18
CA ASP A 39 7.24 7.76 -20.82
C ASP A 39 8.41 7.72 -19.82
N ASP A 40 9.54 7.15 -20.23
CA ASP A 40 10.80 7.16 -19.47
C ASP A 40 10.69 6.65 -18.02
N ALA A 41 9.66 5.87 -17.70
CA ALA A 41 9.55 5.18 -16.43
C ALA A 41 10.50 3.99 -16.45
N THR A 42 11.35 3.86 -15.44
CA THR A 42 12.25 2.71 -15.28
C THR A 42 11.44 1.55 -14.71
N VAL A 43 11.42 0.43 -15.44
CA VAL A 43 10.73 -0.79 -15.05
C VAL A 43 11.76 -1.88 -14.81
N ILE A 44 11.71 -2.47 -13.62
CA ILE A 44 12.67 -3.47 -13.16
C ILE A 44 11.88 -4.74 -12.84
N LEU A 45 12.25 -5.85 -13.46
CA LEU A 45 11.77 -7.17 -13.13
C LEU A 45 12.86 -7.91 -12.35
N GLN A 46 12.52 -8.41 -11.18
CA GLN A 46 13.46 -9.09 -10.28
C GLN A 46 12.87 -10.39 -9.72
N LYS A 47 13.74 -11.36 -9.47
CA LYS A 47 13.42 -12.60 -8.78
C LYS A 47 14.60 -12.95 -7.87
N ASN A 48 14.33 -13.46 -6.67
CA ASN A 48 15.40 -13.77 -5.72
C ASN A 48 16.38 -14.79 -6.33
N GLY A 49 17.69 -14.51 -6.22
CA GLY A 49 18.74 -15.35 -6.81
C GLY A 49 18.95 -15.22 -8.33
N ALA A 50 18.19 -14.36 -9.02
CA ALA A 50 18.35 -14.08 -10.45
C ALA A 50 18.83 -12.64 -10.70
N GLN A 51 19.48 -12.42 -11.83
CA GLN A 51 19.83 -11.07 -12.28
C GLN A 51 18.57 -10.32 -12.69
N SER A 52 18.40 -9.09 -12.20
CA SER A 52 17.26 -8.26 -12.59
C SER A 52 17.33 -7.82 -14.05
N VAL A 53 16.15 -7.65 -14.66
CA VAL A 53 15.99 -7.10 -16.00
C VAL A 53 15.42 -5.70 -15.87
N THR A 54 15.97 -4.74 -16.61
CA THR A 54 15.52 -3.35 -16.57
C THR A 54 15.23 -2.85 -17.98
N ALA A 55 14.12 -2.15 -18.15
CA ALA A 55 13.73 -1.45 -19.37
C ALA A 55 13.13 -0.08 -19.03
N ARG A 56 12.86 0.74 -20.05
CA ARG A 56 12.16 2.01 -19.90
C ARG A 56 10.91 2.04 -20.76
N SER A 57 9.88 2.75 -20.30
CA SER A 57 8.68 2.98 -21.12
C SER A 57 8.96 3.93 -22.29
N ASP A 58 8.38 3.61 -23.44
CA ASP A 58 8.40 4.47 -24.62
C ASP A 58 7.40 5.64 -24.48
N PHE A 59 7.27 6.47 -25.52
CA PHE A 59 6.34 7.60 -25.55
C PHE A 59 4.85 7.18 -25.43
N ALA A 60 4.54 5.92 -25.72
CA ALA A 60 3.21 5.34 -25.56
C ALA A 60 3.05 4.65 -24.19
N GLY A 61 4.03 4.75 -23.30
CA GLY A 61 4.01 4.13 -21.98
C GLY A 61 4.28 2.62 -22.01
N ARG A 62 4.65 2.04 -23.16
CA ARG A 62 4.80 0.59 -23.32
C ARG A 62 6.19 0.13 -22.95
N VAL A 63 6.27 -1.06 -22.35
CA VAL A 63 7.52 -1.69 -21.95
C VAL A 63 7.48 -3.17 -22.31
N ALA A 64 8.54 -3.64 -22.96
CA ALA A 64 8.81 -5.06 -23.17
C ALA A 64 10.08 -5.45 -22.40
N LEU A 65 9.98 -6.48 -21.55
CA LEU A 65 11.08 -7.05 -20.78
C LEU A 65 11.29 -8.51 -21.20
N ASN A 66 12.52 -8.90 -21.47
CA ASN A 66 12.88 -10.29 -21.74
C ASN A 66 13.55 -10.88 -20.50
N ALA A 67 12.79 -11.66 -19.73
CA ALA A 67 13.25 -12.30 -18.51
C ALA A 67 14.07 -13.56 -18.84
N PRO A 68 15.31 -13.70 -18.34
CA PRO A 68 16.10 -14.93 -18.49
C PRO A 68 15.71 -16.00 -17.46
N PHE A 69 14.52 -15.88 -16.85
CA PHE A 69 13.98 -16.75 -15.81
C PHE A 69 12.45 -16.79 -15.93
N ASP A 70 11.85 -17.84 -15.36
CA ASP A 70 10.40 -17.96 -15.30
C ASP A 70 9.80 -16.89 -14.37
N VAL A 71 8.86 -16.10 -14.91
CA VAL A 71 8.17 -15.03 -14.20
C VAL A 71 6.91 -15.60 -13.55
N ASP A 72 6.93 -15.62 -12.22
CA ASP A 72 5.92 -16.24 -11.36
C ASP A 72 5.54 -15.34 -10.16
N GLN A 73 4.84 -15.90 -9.18
CA GLN A 73 4.36 -15.16 -7.98
C GLN A 73 5.48 -14.66 -7.07
N ASP A 74 6.69 -15.22 -7.19
CA ASP A 74 7.88 -14.79 -6.43
C ASP A 74 8.67 -13.70 -7.17
N SER A 75 8.27 -13.41 -8.41
CA SER A 75 8.83 -12.33 -9.22
C SER A 75 8.16 -11.00 -8.88
N LEU A 76 8.96 -9.95 -8.76
CA LEU A 76 8.51 -8.59 -8.48
C LEU A 76 8.77 -7.69 -9.69
N LEU A 77 7.77 -6.90 -10.04
CA LEU A 77 7.88 -5.78 -10.95
C LEU A 77 7.95 -4.49 -10.13
N ILE A 78 8.94 -3.65 -10.41
CA ILE A 78 9.11 -2.34 -9.80
C ILE A 78 9.06 -1.28 -10.90
N ILE A 79 8.27 -0.23 -10.71
CA ILE A 79 8.21 0.92 -11.63
C ILE A 79 8.64 2.18 -10.87
N LYS A 80 9.59 2.91 -11.44
CA LYS A 80 10.14 4.15 -10.88
C LYS A 80 10.13 5.28 -11.89
N LYS A 81 9.71 6.46 -11.48
CA LYS A 81 9.84 7.71 -12.25
C LYS A 81 9.96 8.89 -11.28
N ALA A 82 10.88 9.81 -11.57
CA ALA A 82 11.02 11.01 -10.76
C ALA A 82 9.70 11.79 -10.69
N GLY A 83 9.30 12.22 -9.49
CA GLY A 83 8.03 12.90 -9.25
C GLY A 83 6.82 11.96 -9.07
N TYR A 84 7.03 10.65 -9.18
CA TYR A 84 6.03 9.62 -8.92
C TYR A 84 6.45 8.74 -7.72
N SER A 85 5.46 8.16 -7.06
CA SER A 85 5.67 7.14 -6.05
C SER A 85 6.16 5.85 -6.68
N ASP A 86 7.08 5.16 -6.01
CA ASP A 86 7.55 3.84 -6.46
C ASP A 86 6.37 2.85 -6.40
N LEU A 87 6.15 2.11 -7.50
CA LEU A 87 5.20 1.01 -7.56
C LEU A 87 5.95 -0.31 -7.47
N VAL A 88 5.49 -1.21 -6.58
CA VAL A 88 6.05 -2.55 -6.42
C VAL A 88 4.92 -3.57 -6.43
N VAL A 89 4.98 -4.56 -7.31
CA VAL A 89 3.91 -5.54 -7.48
C VAL A 89 4.46 -6.94 -7.72
N LYS A 90 3.83 -7.95 -7.10
CA LYS A 90 4.09 -9.36 -7.42
C LYS A 90 3.43 -9.74 -8.75
N CYS A 91 4.14 -10.47 -9.60
CA CYS A 91 3.57 -11.01 -10.83
C CYS A 91 2.53 -12.13 -10.51
N PRO A 92 1.62 -12.51 -11.42
CA PRO A 92 1.62 -12.25 -12.85
C PRO A 92 1.40 -10.78 -13.19
N CYS A 93 2.21 -10.29 -14.12
CA CYS A 93 2.30 -8.89 -14.52
C CYS A 93 2.25 -8.71 -16.04
N ASP A 94 2.39 -9.78 -16.82
CA ASP A 94 2.30 -9.73 -18.28
C ASP A 94 0.90 -9.35 -18.77
N GLY A 95 0.85 -8.50 -19.79
CA GLY A 95 -0.36 -7.96 -20.38
C GLY A 95 -1.15 -7.05 -19.43
N MET A 96 -0.54 -6.53 -18.36
CA MET A 96 -1.21 -5.62 -17.41
C MET A 96 -0.85 -4.16 -17.69
N THR A 97 -1.78 -3.29 -17.31
CA THR A 97 -1.56 -1.85 -17.21
C THR A 97 -1.28 -1.48 -15.76
N TYR A 98 -0.28 -0.62 -15.53
CA TYR A 98 0.09 -0.12 -14.21
C TYR A 98 0.08 1.41 -14.21
N ALA A 99 -0.86 1.99 -13.46
CA ALA A 99 -0.93 3.42 -13.30
C ALA A 99 -0.12 3.88 -12.08
N ILE A 100 0.89 4.71 -12.30
CA ILE A 100 1.74 5.22 -11.22
C ILE A 100 1.22 6.56 -10.68
N SER A 101 1.23 6.67 -9.35
CA SER A 101 0.78 7.86 -8.62
C SER A 101 1.86 8.95 -8.62
N PRO A 102 1.56 10.21 -9.01
CA PRO A 102 2.43 11.34 -8.66
C PRO A 102 2.62 11.41 -7.13
N VAL A 103 3.78 11.87 -6.67
CA VAL A 103 4.05 12.04 -5.23
C VAL A 103 3.00 12.96 -4.61
N MET A 104 2.36 12.49 -3.55
CA MET A 104 1.34 13.25 -2.84
C MET A 104 1.98 14.29 -1.91
N LYS A 105 1.43 15.51 -1.92
CA LYS A 105 1.92 16.64 -1.11
C LYS A 105 1.11 16.88 0.17
N SER A 106 -0.12 16.39 0.20
CA SER A 106 -1.00 16.42 1.36
C SER A 106 -0.36 15.67 2.54
N LEU A 107 -0.35 16.27 3.72
CA LEU A 107 0.19 15.65 4.94
C LEU A 107 -0.48 14.31 5.25
N ASP A 108 -1.81 14.29 5.10
CA ASP A 108 -2.62 13.14 5.47
C ASP A 108 -3.51 12.65 4.34
N GLY A 109 -3.03 12.82 3.11
CA GLY A 109 -3.69 12.27 1.95
C GLY A 109 -3.35 10.80 1.72
N MET A 110 -4.16 10.16 0.90
CA MET A 110 -3.99 8.79 0.46
C MET A 110 -4.53 8.64 -0.95
N ARG A 111 -3.83 7.90 -1.81
CA ARG A 111 -4.32 7.57 -3.15
C ARG A 111 -4.50 6.07 -3.29
N ILE A 112 -5.64 5.67 -3.82
CA ILE A 112 -6.01 4.28 -4.06
C ILE A 112 -6.12 4.12 -5.57
N VAL A 113 -5.35 3.21 -6.14
CA VAL A 113 -5.30 2.96 -7.59
C VAL A 113 -5.70 1.52 -7.84
N LEU A 114 -6.80 1.32 -8.54
CA LEU A 114 -7.26 0.03 -9.04
C LEU A 114 -6.79 -0.15 -10.49
N THR A 115 -6.32 -1.34 -10.81
CA THR A 115 -6.01 -1.79 -12.18
C THR A 115 -6.49 -3.23 -12.33
N TRP A 116 -6.88 -3.65 -13.53
CA TRP A 116 -7.29 -5.04 -13.79
C TRP A 116 -6.80 -5.53 -15.15
N GLY A 117 -7.18 -6.74 -15.53
CA GLY A 117 -6.88 -7.31 -16.83
C GLY A 117 -7.89 -6.87 -17.89
N GLU A 118 -7.91 -7.60 -19.00
CA GLU A 118 -8.83 -7.34 -20.12
C GLU A 118 -10.31 -7.51 -19.75
N LYS A 119 -10.61 -8.40 -18.78
CA LYS A 119 -11.98 -8.70 -18.35
C LYS A 119 -12.09 -8.64 -16.82
N PRO A 120 -13.28 -8.33 -16.27
CA PRO A 120 -14.42 -7.75 -16.98
C PRO A 120 -14.09 -6.36 -17.56
N ASP A 121 -14.97 -5.81 -18.40
CA ASP A 121 -14.69 -4.55 -19.10
C ASP A 121 -14.65 -3.37 -18.11
N ASP A 122 -15.48 -3.44 -17.07
CA ASP A 122 -15.70 -2.33 -16.16
C ASP A 122 -15.72 -2.82 -14.70
N LEU A 123 -14.74 -2.35 -13.93
CA LEU A 123 -14.68 -2.49 -12.48
C LEU A 123 -14.71 -1.08 -11.87
N ASP A 124 -15.60 -0.90 -10.89
CA ASP A 124 -15.86 0.38 -10.23
C ASP A 124 -15.24 0.48 -8.84
N SER A 125 -14.80 1.68 -8.47
CA SER A 125 -14.14 2.00 -7.21
C SER A 125 -15.13 2.66 -6.31
N HIS A 126 -15.32 2.07 -5.13
CA HIS A 126 -16.27 2.54 -4.13
C HIS A 126 -15.50 2.93 -2.87
N LEU A 127 -15.54 4.21 -2.49
CA LEU A 127 -15.10 4.69 -1.18
C LEU A 127 -16.30 5.15 -0.35
N ILE A 128 -16.50 4.52 0.80
CA ILE A 128 -17.61 4.82 1.72
C ILE A 128 -17.05 5.33 3.05
N TYR A 129 -17.60 6.44 3.55
CA TYR A 129 -17.27 7.04 4.84
C TYR A 129 -18.43 7.94 5.32
N PRO A 130 -18.45 8.44 6.57
CA PRO A 130 -19.63 9.12 7.12
C PRO A 130 -20.22 10.19 6.19
N GLY A 131 -21.48 9.99 5.78
CA GLY A 131 -22.23 10.87 4.89
C GLY A 131 -21.72 10.97 3.45
N ASN A 132 -20.86 10.06 2.99
CA ASN A 132 -20.27 10.10 1.66
C ASN A 132 -20.14 8.69 1.05
N HIS A 133 -20.43 8.59 -0.26
CA HIS A 133 -20.13 7.42 -1.08
C HIS A 133 -19.58 7.91 -2.43
N ILE A 134 -18.30 7.67 -2.68
CA ILE A 134 -17.59 8.06 -3.90
C ILE A 134 -17.53 6.89 -4.85
N TYR A 135 -18.04 7.08 -6.06
CA TYR A 135 -18.06 6.11 -7.17
C TYR A 135 -18.40 6.83 -8.48
N PHE A 136 -18.48 6.12 -9.62
CA PHE A 136 -18.61 6.72 -10.95
C PHE A 136 -19.73 7.77 -11.08
N SER A 137 -20.88 7.59 -10.40
CA SER A 137 -22.00 8.54 -10.48
C SER A 137 -21.88 9.72 -9.49
N HIS A 138 -21.12 9.54 -8.40
CA HIS A 138 -20.88 10.55 -7.37
C HIS A 138 -19.37 10.70 -7.11
N LYS A 139 -18.68 11.37 -8.04
CA LYS A 139 -17.22 11.42 -8.08
C LYS A 139 -16.57 12.32 -7.02
N ASN A 140 -17.33 13.18 -6.35
CA ASN A 140 -16.80 14.17 -5.43
C ASN A 140 -17.47 14.05 -4.07
N GLY A 141 -16.70 14.06 -2.99
CA GLY A 141 -17.22 14.19 -1.64
C GLY A 141 -16.32 15.05 -0.77
N ARG A 142 -16.55 14.96 0.54
CA ARG A 142 -15.79 15.75 1.51
C ARG A 142 -14.38 15.22 1.66
N ASP A 143 -13.39 16.00 1.24
CA ASP A 143 -11.96 15.69 1.33
C ASP A 143 -11.52 14.42 0.55
N ALA A 144 -12.34 13.97 -0.43
CA ALA A 144 -12.01 12.84 -1.30
C ALA A 144 -12.75 12.90 -2.65
N ASN A 145 -12.13 12.36 -3.71
CA ASN A 145 -12.66 12.36 -5.07
C ASN A 145 -12.18 11.14 -5.89
N LEU A 146 -12.98 10.75 -6.88
CA LEU A 146 -12.60 9.83 -7.96
C LEU A 146 -11.88 10.65 -9.06
N ASP A 147 -10.55 10.53 -9.12
CA ASP A 147 -9.67 11.24 -10.06
C ASP A 147 -9.78 10.70 -11.48
N VAL A 148 -9.83 9.38 -11.61
CA VAL A 148 -9.87 8.66 -12.88
C VAL A 148 -10.92 7.56 -12.78
N ASP A 149 -11.72 7.47 -13.82
CA ASP A 149 -12.86 6.57 -13.99
C ASP A 149 -12.74 5.97 -15.39
N ASP A 150 -12.42 4.69 -15.46
CA ASP A 150 -12.18 3.95 -16.70
C ASP A 150 -13.20 2.83 -16.87
N THR A 151 -13.72 2.67 -18.09
CA THR A 151 -14.89 1.83 -18.38
C THR A 151 -14.61 0.74 -19.42
N ASP A 152 -13.39 0.68 -19.98
CA ASP A 152 -13.11 -0.03 -21.25
C ASP A 152 -11.97 -1.06 -21.11
N SER A 153 -11.80 -1.64 -19.93
CA SER A 153 -10.79 -2.62 -19.50
C SER A 153 -9.45 -2.05 -19.01
N PHE A 154 -8.72 -2.87 -18.23
CA PHE A 154 -7.38 -2.61 -17.67
C PHE A 154 -7.27 -1.48 -16.63
N GLY A 155 -8.24 -0.57 -16.59
CA GLY A 155 -8.22 0.59 -15.73
C GLY A 155 -7.18 1.64 -16.17
N PRO A 156 -6.78 2.56 -15.27
CA PRO A 156 -7.04 2.55 -13.85
C PRO A 156 -8.36 3.20 -13.47
N GLU A 157 -8.86 2.83 -12.31
CA GLU A 157 -9.65 3.77 -11.51
C GLU A 157 -8.79 4.31 -10.38
N THR A 158 -9.01 5.56 -9.98
CA THR A 158 -8.21 6.16 -8.91
C THR A 158 -9.04 7.07 -8.03
N ILE A 159 -8.97 6.83 -6.73
CA ILE A 159 -9.54 7.68 -5.68
C ILE A 159 -8.41 8.36 -4.91
N THR A 160 -8.48 9.68 -4.76
CA THR A 160 -7.65 10.44 -3.82
C THR A 160 -8.50 10.86 -2.63
N ILE A 161 -8.00 10.58 -1.42
CA ILE A 161 -8.43 11.21 -0.17
C ILE A 161 -7.41 12.31 0.12
N ASP A 162 -7.80 13.58 0.11
CA ASP A 162 -6.90 14.71 0.37
C ASP A 162 -6.55 14.82 1.85
N LYS A 163 -7.53 14.57 2.72
CA LYS A 163 -7.37 14.62 4.16
C LYS A 163 -8.29 13.62 4.86
N LYS A 164 -7.69 12.67 5.57
CA LYS A 164 -8.45 11.78 6.46
C LYS A 164 -8.85 12.53 7.72
N ARG A 165 -10.09 12.31 8.18
CA ARG A 165 -10.60 12.89 9.42
C ARG A 165 -10.43 11.93 10.57
N LEU A 166 -9.91 12.43 11.68
CA LEU A 166 -9.75 11.65 12.88
C LEU A 166 -11.11 11.21 13.42
N GLY A 167 -11.25 9.94 13.78
CA GLY A 167 -12.50 9.37 14.26
C GLY A 167 -13.41 8.79 13.18
N GLU A 168 -13.10 9.01 11.90
CA GLU A 168 -13.91 8.49 10.79
C GLU A 168 -13.36 7.17 10.24
N SER A 169 -14.28 6.28 9.87
CA SER A 169 -13.96 5.02 9.19
C SER A 169 -14.14 5.17 7.69
N TYR A 170 -13.24 4.58 6.92
CA TYR A 170 -13.30 4.55 5.45
C TYR A 170 -13.29 3.10 4.98
N ILE A 171 -14.14 2.74 4.02
CA ILE A 171 -14.15 1.41 3.40
C ILE A 171 -13.92 1.59 1.92
N TYR A 172 -12.95 0.84 1.39
CA TYR A 172 -12.71 0.77 -0.05
C TYR A 172 -13.09 -0.60 -0.58
N ALA A 173 -13.91 -0.62 -1.63
CA ALA A 173 -14.38 -1.82 -2.30
C ALA A 173 -14.35 -1.64 -3.82
N VAL A 174 -14.26 -2.77 -4.53
CA VAL A 174 -14.25 -2.84 -5.99
C VAL A 174 -15.47 -3.62 -6.45
N HIS A 175 -16.32 -3.01 -7.26
CA HIS A 175 -17.56 -3.60 -7.75
C HIS A 175 -17.41 -4.02 -9.22
N ASP A 176 -17.85 -5.24 -9.55
CA ASP A 176 -17.92 -5.72 -10.93
C ASP A 176 -19.16 -5.16 -11.60
N TYR A 177 -19.05 -3.95 -12.15
CA TYR A 177 -20.17 -3.24 -12.78
C TYR A 177 -20.70 -4.01 -13.99
N SER A 178 -19.77 -4.52 -14.81
CA SER A 178 -20.06 -5.35 -15.99
C SER A 178 -20.92 -6.57 -15.66
N ASN A 179 -20.80 -7.12 -14.45
CA ASN A 179 -21.57 -8.27 -13.99
C ASN A 179 -22.35 -8.00 -12.69
N SER A 180 -22.81 -6.76 -12.52
CA SER A 180 -23.45 -6.26 -11.29
C SER A 180 -24.60 -7.13 -10.77
N GLU A 181 -25.43 -7.72 -11.65
CA GLU A 181 -26.54 -8.60 -11.26
C GLU A 181 -26.14 -10.08 -11.03
N LYS A 182 -24.87 -10.46 -11.24
CA LYS A 182 -24.42 -11.87 -11.26
C LYS A 182 -23.50 -12.20 -10.07
N ALA A 183 -24.07 -12.23 -8.87
CA ALA A 183 -23.33 -12.59 -7.65
C ALA A 183 -22.71 -14.01 -7.66
N ASN A 184 -23.23 -14.92 -8.49
CA ASN A 184 -22.67 -16.27 -8.67
C ASN A 184 -21.58 -16.36 -9.75
N SER A 185 -21.01 -15.23 -10.17
CA SER A 185 -19.96 -15.16 -11.21
C SER A 185 -18.55 -15.26 -10.62
N LEU A 186 -17.63 -15.89 -11.36
CA LEU A 186 -16.18 -15.87 -11.07
C LEU A 186 -15.45 -14.67 -11.70
N ALA A 187 -16.15 -13.84 -12.51
CA ALA A 187 -15.55 -12.79 -13.33
C ALA A 187 -14.65 -11.84 -12.53
N LEU A 188 -15.14 -11.29 -11.41
CA LEU A 188 -14.35 -10.46 -10.52
C LEU A 188 -13.08 -11.16 -10.03
N SER A 189 -13.16 -12.42 -9.59
CA SER A 189 -11.98 -13.17 -9.13
C SER A 189 -11.00 -13.54 -10.25
N ALA A 190 -11.49 -13.63 -11.49
CA ALA A 190 -10.68 -13.90 -12.68
C ALA A 190 -10.10 -12.62 -13.30
N SER A 191 -10.48 -11.44 -12.80
CA SER A 191 -10.15 -10.15 -13.39
C SER A 191 -8.68 -9.77 -13.34
N ARG A 192 -7.89 -10.47 -12.51
CA ARG A 192 -6.51 -10.09 -12.17
C ARG A 192 -6.41 -8.70 -11.52
N ALA A 193 -7.51 -8.19 -10.96
CA ALA A 193 -7.55 -6.88 -10.31
C ALA A 193 -6.54 -6.76 -9.17
N LYS A 194 -5.89 -5.60 -9.12
CA LYS A 194 -4.92 -5.20 -8.10
C LYS A 194 -5.22 -3.80 -7.63
N VAL A 195 -5.10 -3.58 -6.32
CA VAL A 195 -5.30 -2.29 -5.68
C VAL A 195 -3.99 -1.88 -5.03
N PHE A 196 -3.53 -0.66 -5.31
CA PHE A 196 -2.34 -0.06 -4.75
C PHE A 196 -2.73 1.15 -3.91
N VAL A 197 -2.18 1.25 -2.70
CA VAL A 197 -2.44 2.37 -1.81
C VAL A 197 -1.15 3.13 -1.55
N TYR A 198 -1.18 4.44 -1.82
CA TYR A 198 -0.03 5.34 -1.70
C TYR A 198 -0.25 6.38 -0.61
N VAL A 199 0.83 6.69 0.11
CA VAL A 199 0.93 7.81 1.04
C VAL A 199 2.26 8.52 0.78
N GLY A 200 2.20 9.83 0.52
CA GLY A 200 3.38 10.60 0.13
C GLY A 200 4.00 10.05 -1.15
N SER A 201 5.23 9.55 -1.03
CA SER A 201 6.01 8.93 -2.11
C SER A 201 6.02 7.39 -2.07
N SER A 202 5.36 6.79 -1.07
CA SER A 202 5.48 5.37 -0.76
C SER A 202 4.20 4.60 -1.06
N GLN A 203 4.34 3.40 -1.62
CA GLN A 203 3.26 2.41 -1.67
C GLN A 203 3.17 1.67 -0.33
N VAL A 204 2.08 1.89 0.42
CA VAL A 204 1.92 1.36 1.80
C VAL A 204 1.11 0.07 1.86
N ARG A 205 0.32 -0.23 0.82
CA ARG A 205 -0.41 -1.49 0.65
C ARG A 205 -0.52 -1.87 -0.82
N SER A 206 -0.58 -3.17 -1.08
CA SER A 206 -0.96 -3.75 -2.37
C SER A 206 -1.83 -4.97 -2.10
N TYR A 207 -2.95 -5.06 -2.81
CA TYR A 207 -3.88 -6.18 -2.73
C TYR A 207 -4.07 -6.78 -4.12
N SER A 208 -4.35 -8.08 -4.16
CA SER A 208 -4.78 -8.78 -5.37
C SER A 208 -6.10 -9.45 -5.07
N VAL A 209 -7.03 -9.39 -6.04
CA VAL A 209 -8.35 -9.99 -5.87
C VAL A 209 -8.22 -11.49 -5.52
N PRO A 210 -8.93 -11.98 -4.49
CA PRO A 210 -8.95 -13.41 -4.17
C PRO A 210 -9.44 -14.25 -5.36
N LEU A 211 -8.66 -15.25 -5.74
CA LEU A 211 -8.96 -16.13 -6.87
C LEU A 211 -10.02 -17.18 -6.52
N ASN A 212 -10.75 -17.64 -7.54
CA ASN A 212 -11.75 -18.72 -7.44
C ASN A 212 -12.85 -18.43 -6.41
N LYS A 213 -13.30 -17.17 -6.37
CA LYS A 213 -14.39 -16.72 -5.49
C LYS A 213 -15.54 -16.21 -6.34
N THR A 214 -16.74 -16.67 -6.03
CA THR A 214 -17.96 -16.14 -6.64
C THR A 214 -18.37 -14.87 -5.92
N GLY A 215 -18.71 -13.83 -6.68
CA GLY A 215 -19.16 -12.56 -6.12
C GLY A 215 -19.10 -11.44 -7.14
N ASN A 216 -19.76 -10.33 -6.84
CA ASN A 216 -19.74 -9.09 -7.62
C ASN A 216 -19.07 -7.92 -6.87
N ILE A 217 -18.68 -8.11 -5.61
CA ILE A 217 -18.01 -7.08 -4.80
C ILE A 217 -16.75 -7.66 -4.16
N TRP A 218 -15.67 -6.88 -4.17
CA TRP A 218 -14.43 -7.15 -3.46
C TRP A 218 -14.20 -6.06 -2.43
N THR A 219 -14.47 -6.35 -1.16
CA THR A 219 -14.10 -5.43 -0.07
C THR A 219 -12.60 -5.60 0.20
N VAL A 220 -11.84 -4.54 -0.03
CA VAL A 220 -10.38 -4.61 -0.03
C VAL A 220 -9.82 -4.34 1.37
N PHE A 221 -10.16 -3.18 1.93
CA PHE A 221 -9.70 -2.78 3.26
C PHE A 221 -10.66 -1.78 3.90
N ARG A 222 -10.50 -1.61 5.20
CA ARG A 222 -11.09 -0.53 5.98
C ARG A 222 -9.98 0.28 6.65
N LEU A 223 -10.13 1.60 6.70
CA LEU A 223 -9.43 2.43 7.67
C LEU A 223 -10.35 2.62 8.87
N ASN A 224 -9.88 2.25 10.05
CA ASN A 224 -10.64 2.46 11.28
C ASN A 224 -10.55 3.93 11.76
N PRO A 225 -11.31 4.32 12.81
CA PRO A 225 -11.29 5.69 13.35
C PRO A 225 -9.91 6.23 13.77
N ASN A 226 -8.94 5.36 14.04
CA ASN A 226 -7.56 5.74 14.37
C ASN A 226 -6.69 5.96 13.11
N GLY A 227 -7.26 5.72 11.93
CA GLY A 227 -6.61 5.80 10.63
C GLY A 227 -5.74 4.58 10.31
N ASP A 228 -5.99 3.44 10.96
CA ASP A 228 -5.25 2.20 10.73
C ASP A 228 -5.94 1.28 9.72
N PHE A 229 -5.14 0.59 8.89
CA PHE A 229 -5.64 -0.41 7.96
C PHE A 229 -6.08 -1.69 8.65
N GLU A 230 -7.33 -2.05 8.45
CA GLU A 230 -7.92 -3.38 8.64
C GLU A 230 -8.00 -4.05 7.26
N ASP A 231 -7.14 -5.04 7.04
CA ASP A 231 -7.05 -5.76 5.77
C ASP A 231 -8.22 -6.77 5.68
N ILE A 232 -9.14 -6.56 4.73
CA ILE A 232 -10.35 -7.39 4.57
C ILE A 232 -10.15 -8.42 3.46
N ASN A 233 -9.74 -7.96 2.28
CA ASN A 233 -9.43 -8.74 1.08
C ASN A 233 -10.39 -9.91 0.79
N ALA A 234 -11.69 -9.62 0.71
CA ALA A 234 -12.73 -10.65 0.59
C ALA A 234 -13.69 -10.34 -0.56
N VAL A 235 -14.02 -11.37 -1.34
CA VAL A 235 -15.04 -11.33 -2.39
C VAL A 235 -16.37 -11.81 -1.80
N GLY A 236 -17.44 -11.08 -2.09
CA GLY A 236 -18.79 -11.41 -1.66
C GLY A 236 -19.83 -10.87 -2.63
N GLU A 237 -21.03 -10.63 -2.11
CA GLU A 237 -22.17 -10.11 -2.85
C GLU A 237 -22.62 -8.78 -2.24
N ALA A 238 -22.83 -7.78 -3.09
CA ALA A 238 -23.51 -6.54 -2.72
C ALA A 238 -24.43 -6.08 -3.85
N ASP A 239 -25.57 -5.49 -3.49
CA ASP A 239 -26.50 -4.88 -4.42
C ASP A 239 -26.61 -3.38 -4.11
N PHE A 240 -25.78 -2.58 -4.79
CA PHE A 240 -25.77 -1.13 -4.66
C PHE A 240 -27.05 -0.45 -5.19
N THR A 241 -27.92 -1.18 -5.92
CA THR A 241 -29.23 -0.64 -6.32
C THR A 241 -30.23 -0.63 -5.17
N LYS A 242 -30.09 -1.58 -4.22
CA LYS A 242 -30.97 -1.71 -3.05
C LYS A 242 -30.46 -0.96 -1.83
N VAL A 243 -29.14 -0.78 -1.72
CA VAL A 243 -28.50 -0.12 -0.58
C VAL A 243 -27.69 1.06 -1.09
N GLN A 244 -28.32 2.24 -1.08
CA GLN A 244 -27.67 3.52 -1.45
C GLN A 244 -27.31 4.37 -0.23
N ASP A 245 -27.74 3.95 0.96
CA ASP A 245 -27.46 4.66 2.21
C ASP A 245 -26.01 4.40 2.64
N SER A 246 -25.20 5.46 2.64
CA SER A 246 -23.80 5.42 3.07
C SER A 246 -23.61 4.95 4.51
N ASP A 247 -24.64 5.04 5.35
CA ASP A 247 -24.59 4.60 6.75
C ASP A 247 -24.88 3.09 6.88
N VAL A 248 -25.50 2.48 5.86
CA VAL A 248 -25.85 1.04 5.82
C VAL A 248 -24.81 0.22 5.07
N LEU A 249 -24.21 0.79 4.02
CA LEU A 249 -23.18 0.14 3.20
C LEU A 249 -22.01 -0.47 4.02
N PRO A 250 -21.50 0.17 5.08
CA PRO A 250 -20.47 -0.42 5.93
C PRO A 250 -20.85 -1.74 6.59
N MET A 251 -22.14 -2.00 6.81
CA MET A 251 -22.63 -3.27 7.37
C MET A 251 -22.70 -4.36 6.31
N VAL A 252 -23.07 -4.00 5.07
CA VAL A 252 -23.14 -4.92 3.92
C VAL A 252 -21.74 -5.35 3.48
N LEU A 253 -20.78 -4.43 3.51
CA LEU A 253 -19.41 -4.66 3.05
C LEU A 253 -18.50 -5.30 4.12
N ASN A 254 -19.04 -5.69 5.29
CA ASN A 254 -18.24 -6.20 6.40
C ASN A 254 -18.35 -7.73 6.53
N PRO A 255 -17.45 -8.50 5.90
CA PRO A 255 -17.33 -9.92 6.22
C PRO A 255 -16.77 -10.06 7.65
N ALA A 256 -17.18 -11.12 8.36
CA ALA A 256 -16.62 -11.46 9.66
C ALA A 256 -15.10 -11.68 9.53
N GLN A 257 -14.30 -10.87 10.22
CA GLN A 257 -12.84 -10.97 10.19
C GLN A 257 -12.35 -12.03 11.19
N THR A 258 -11.41 -12.86 10.75
CA THR A 258 -10.47 -13.57 11.63
C THR A 258 -9.19 -12.74 11.71
N ALA A 259 -8.89 -12.19 12.89
CA ALA A 259 -7.61 -11.55 13.13
C ALA A 259 -6.49 -12.58 12.93
N ALA A 260 -5.67 -12.42 11.89
CA ALA A 260 -4.48 -13.22 11.74
C ALA A 260 -3.49 -12.82 12.85
N SER A 261 -3.32 -13.70 13.83
CA SER A 261 -2.27 -13.58 14.84
C SER A 261 -0.92 -13.84 14.16
N VAL A 262 -0.18 -12.78 13.87
CA VAL A 262 1.19 -12.92 13.35
C VAL A 262 2.14 -13.05 14.54
N THR A 263 2.62 -14.27 14.79
CA THR A 263 3.77 -14.52 15.65
C THR A 263 5.05 -14.21 14.88
N GLY A 264 5.64 -13.04 15.12
CA GLY A 264 6.93 -12.64 14.55
C GLY A 264 8.13 -13.08 15.41
N ASN A 265 9.34 -13.00 14.84
CA ASN A 265 10.58 -13.15 15.59
C ASN A 265 10.90 -11.86 16.37
N THR A 266 10.19 -11.69 17.49
CA THR A 266 10.28 -10.47 18.31
C THR A 266 11.70 -10.18 18.83
N ALA A 267 12.55 -11.19 19.00
CA ALA A 267 13.93 -10.98 19.47
C ALA A 267 14.80 -10.32 18.40
N LEU A 268 14.75 -10.81 17.16
CA LEU A 268 15.47 -10.22 16.04
C LEU A 268 14.92 -8.83 15.70
N ALA A 269 13.60 -8.66 15.69
CA ALA A 269 12.96 -7.36 15.48
C ALA A 269 13.44 -6.30 16.49
N LYS A 270 13.52 -6.66 17.78
CA LYS A 270 14.07 -5.79 18.82
C LYS A 270 15.55 -5.45 18.60
N SER A 271 16.35 -6.39 18.09
CA SER A 271 17.75 -6.12 17.78
C SER A 271 17.88 -5.13 16.63
N LEU A 272 17.21 -5.40 15.51
CA LEU A 272 17.19 -4.52 14.34
C LEU A 272 16.69 -3.11 14.70
N ASN A 273 15.68 -3.00 15.55
CA ASN A 273 15.20 -1.70 16.03
C ASN A 273 16.27 -0.94 16.84
N ARG A 274 17.03 -1.60 17.72
CA ARG A 274 18.13 -0.96 18.45
C ARG A 274 19.25 -0.50 17.51
N ASP A 275 19.57 -1.30 16.50
CA ASP A 275 20.56 -0.93 15.49
C ASP A 275 20.07 0.28 14.69
N GLY A 276 18.78 0.33 14.37
CA GLY A 276 18.11 1.47 13.74
C GLY A 276 18.15 2.74 14.59
N GLU A 277 17.89 2.64 15.89
CA GLU A 277 18.01 3.75 16.85
C GLU A 277 19.45 4.28 16.91
N ALA A 278 20.44 3.38 16.90
CA ALA A 278 21.85 3.76 16.87
C ALA A 278 22.22 4.50 15.56
N ALA A 279 21.77 4.00 14.41
CA ALA A 279 21.95 4.67 13.12
C ALA A 279 21.26 6.05 13.09
N TYR A 280 20.03 6.15 13.61
CA TYR A 280 19.31 7.41 13.73
C TYR A 280 20.07 8.43 14.60
N GLY A 281 20.64 7.99 15.73
CA GLY A 281 21.47 8.80 16.61
C GLY A 281 22.74 9.32 15.93
N ARG A 282 23.33 8.55 15.00
CA ARG A 282 24.45 8.98 14.15
C ARG A 282 24.04 9.87 12.98
N GLY A 283 22.73 10.04 12.74
CA GLY A 283 22.21 10.81 11.60
C GLY A 283 22.17 10.02 10.28
N GLU A 284 22.40 8.71 10.30
CA GLU A 284 22.36 7.82 9.14
C GLU A 284 20.91 7.42 8.83
N LEU A 285 20.11 8.38 8.36
CA LEU A 285 18.64 8.24 8.28
C LEU A 285 18.17 7.17 7.30
N GLU A 286 18.86 7.00 6.17
CA GLU A 286 18.60 5.94 5.20
C GLU A 286 18.81 4.56 5.84
N GLN A 287 19.93 4.36 6.54
CA GLN A 287 20.24 3.10 7.21
C GLN A 287 19.25 2.82 8.35
N ALA A 288 18.90 3.85 9.13
CA ALA A 288 17.88 3.74 10.17
C ALA A 288 16.53 3.31 9.58
N THR A 289 16.12 3.91 8.44
CA THR A 289 14.90 3.52 7.72
C THR A 289 14.94 2.03 7.35
N THR A 290 16.04 1.57 6.74
CA THR A 290 16.22 0.16 6.37
C THR A 290 16.13 -0.77 7.57
N LEU A 291 16.77 -0.43 8.69
CA LEU A 291 16.78 -1.25 9.90
C LEU A 291 15.41 -1.32 10.58
N PHE A 292 14.66 -0.20 10.63
CA PHE A 292 13.29 -0.20 11.15
C PHE A 292 12.34 -0.99 10.25
N LEU A 293 12.45 -0.87 8.92
CA LEU A 293 11.68 -1.69 7.99
C LEU A 293 12.00 -3.18 8.13
N ALA A 294 13.29 -3.53 8.30
CA ALA A 294 13.68 -4.91 8.59
C ALA A 294 13.13 -5.41 9.94
N ALA A 295 13.10 -4.57 10.98
CA ALA A 295 12.47 -4.92 12.24
C ALA A 295 10.97 -5.23 12.09
N ILE A 296 10.26 -4.41 11.31
CA ILE A 296 8.83 -4.59 11.00
C ILE A 296 8.60 -5.86 10.18
N ASP A 297 9.50 -6.20 9.25
CA ASP A 297 9.43 -7.44 8.48
C ASP A 297 9.55 -8.68 9.39
N GLN A 298 10.36 -8.61 10.44
CA GLN A 298 10.51 -9.69 11.42
C GLN A 298 9.36 -9.79 12.43
N ASP A 299 8.77 -8.66 12.80
CA ASP A 299 7.61 -8.59 13.71
C ASP A 299 6.71 -7.41 13.30
N SER A 300 5.69 -7.72 12.49
CA SER A 300 4.78 -6.72 11.95
C SER A 300 3.89 -6.07 13.00
N ALA A 301 3.82 -6.63 14.22
CA ALA A 301 3.10 -6.08 15.35
C ALA A 301 3.99 -5.20 16.26
N PHE A 302 5.25 -4.97 15.90
CA PHE A 302 6.19 -4.23 16.74
C PHE A 302 6.00 -2.70 16.63
N GLY A 303 5.00 -2.17 17.35
CA GLY A 303 4.61 -0.76 17.29
C GLY A 303 5.73 0.27 17.57
N GLN A 304 6.73 -0.08 18.39
CA GLN A 304 7.88 0.81 18.64
C GLN A 304 8.70 1.06 17.38
N ALA A 305 8.92 0.04 16.54
CA ALA A 305 9.66 0.19 15.29
C ALA A 305 8.94 1.14 14.33
N TYR A 306 7.61 1.11 14.28
CA TYR A 306 6.81 2.07 13.52
C TYR A 306 6.92 3.50 14.06
N SER A 307 6.94 3.69 15.38
CA SER A 307 7.10 5.03 15.98
C SER A 307 8.47 5.64 15.62
N ASN A 308 9.52 4.82 15.72
CA ASN A 308 10.90 5.20 15.35
C ASN A 308 11.04 5.46 13.83
N LEU A 309 10.38 4.66 13.01
CA LEU A 309 10.28 4.89 11.57
C LEU A 309 9.59 6.23 11.26
N GLY A 310 8.53 6.57 12.00
CA GLY A 310 7.83 7.85 11.88
C GLY A 310 8.73 9.05 12.17
N LEU A 311 9.51 9.00 13.25
CA LEU A 311 10.52 10.02 13.56
C LEU A 311 11.59 10.14 12.47
N THR A 312 12.04 9.00 11.95
CA THR A 312 13.05 8.95 10.88
C THR A 312 12.53 9.58 9.59
N TYR A 313 11.30 9.24 9.19
CA TYR A 313 10.64 9.84 8.04
C TYR A 313 10.46 11.35 8.20
N GLN A 314 10.04 11.80 9.38
CA GLN A 314 9.91 13.23 9.67
C GLN A 314 11.25 13.96 9.48
N LYS A 315 12.36 13.39 9.98
CA LYS A 315 13.70 13.98 9.86
C LYS A 315 14.23 13.98 8.41
N ARG A 316 13.75 13.06 7.57
CA ARG A 316 14.05 13.00 6.12
C ARG A 316 13.13 13.90 5.26
N GLY A 317 12.08 14.47 5.85
CA GLY A 317 11.08 15.27 5.13
C GLY A 317 9.97 14.44 4.45
N ASN A 318 9.91 13.13 4.71
CA ASN A 318 8.84 12.23 4.28
C ASN A 318 7.63 12.36 5.22
N ILE A 319 6.98 13.53 5.19
CA ILE A 319 6.03 13.92 6.24
C ILE A 319 4.76 13.05 6.24
N ALA A 320 4.24 12.68 5.08
CA ALA A 320 3.04 11.85 4.99
C ALA A 320 3.29 10.42 5.49
N GLU A 321 4.44 9.85 5.13
CA GLU A 321 4.90 8.56 5.62
C GLU A 321 5.13 8.57 7.13
N ALA A 322 5.59 9.70 7.69
CA ALA A 322 5.74 9.87 9.13
C ALA A 322 4.38 9.79 9.86
N ILE A 323 3.33 10.43 9.35
CA ILE A 323 1.98 10.33 9.94
C ILE A 323 1.47 8.89 9.85
N TRP A 324 1.63 8.24 8.69
CA TRP A 324 1.23 6.84 8.50
C TRP A 324 1.92 5.90 9.50
N ALA A 325 3.24 6.03 9.66
CA ALA A 325 4.01 5.17 10.58
C ALA A 325 3.60 5.39 12.04
N ASN A 326 3.37 6.64 12.47
CA ASN A 326 2.90 6.93 13.83
C ASN A 326 1.49 6.37 14.09
N ARG A 327 0.58 6.37 13.10
CA ARG A 327 -0.75 5.73 13.25
C ARG A 327 -0.66 4.22 13.40
N LYS A 328 0.20 3.57 12.60
CA LYS A 328 0.49 2.14 12.76
C LYS A 328 1.07 1.84 14.15
N ALA A 329 1.96 2.70 14.66
CA ALA A 329 2.47 2.57 16.02
C ALA A 329 1.37 2.68 17.09
N ILE A 330 0.40 3.58 16.92
CA ILE A 330 -0.75 3.74 17.82
C ILE A 330 -1.62 2.49 17.83
N ALA A 331 -1.96 1.96 16.66
CA ALA A 331 -2.80 0.78 16.51
C ALA A 331 -2.17 -0.49 17.08
N LEU A 332 -0.86 -0.64 16.91
CA LEU A 332 -0.10 -1.79 17.39
C LEU A 332 0.34 -1.66 18.86
N ALA A 333 0.09 -0.52 19.50
CA ALA A 333 0.52 -0.28 20.87
C ALA A 333 -0.16 -1.24 21.85
N ASN A 334 0.62 -2.15 22.43
CA ASN A 334 0.16 -3.17 23.35
C ASN A 334 1.11 -3.34 24.56
N GLY A 335 0.67 -4.08 25.56
CA GLY A 335 1.44 -4.35 26.78
C GLY A 335 1.68 -3.13 27.68
N SER A 336 2.65 -3.23 28.58
CA SER A 336 2.96 -2.21 29.58
C SER A 336 3.43 -0.87 28.98
N ASN A 337 3.97 -0.88 27.76
CA ASN A 337 4.48 0.32 27.09
C ASN A 337 3.43 0.99 26.18
N ALA A 338 2.23 0.43 26.05
CA ALA A 338 1.23 0.88 25.07
C ALA A 338 0.92 2.38 25.18
N ALA A 339 0.64 2.87 26.39
CA ALA A 339 0.35 4.28 26.64
C ALA A 339 1.53 5.20 26.29
N THR A 340 2.77 4.75 26.51
CA THR A 340 3.96 5.52 26.14
C THR A 340 4.11 5.58 24.61
N THR A 341 3.93 4.45 23.91
CA THR A 341 3.98 4.42 22.44
C THR A 341 2.90 5.31 21.82
N ARG A 342 1.65 5.24 22.31
CA ARG A 342 0.55 6.09 21.82
C ARG A 342 0.82 7.56 22.11
N ALA A 343 1.21 7.92 23.34
CA ALA A 343 1.52 9.30 23.70
C ALA A 343 2.62 9.91 22.80
N SER A 344 3.74 9.20 22.62
CA SER A 344 4.83 9.67 21.76
C SER A 344 4.40 9.79 20.30
N SER A 345 3.61 8.84 19.79
CA SER A 345 3.17 8.85 18.38
C SER A 345 2.14 9.96 18.12
N TYR A 346 1.20 10.20 19.03
CA TYR A 346 0.30 11.34 18.97
C TYR A 346 1.06 12.67 19.03
N TYR A 347 2.05 12.79 19.92
CA TYR A 347 2.92 13.96 19.99
C TYR A 347 3.66 14.23 18.67
N ASN A 348 4.21 13.18 18.05
CA ASN A 348 4.90 13.31 16.76
C ASN A 348 3.95 13.79 15.65
N ILE A 349 2.73 13.25 15.57
CA ILE A 349 1.70 13.71 14.64
C ILE A 349 1.32 15.17 14.92
N ALA A 350 1.15 15.55 16.19
CA ALA A 350 0.85 16.92 16.58
C ALA A 350 1.95 17.91 16.15
N LYS A 351 3.23 17.52 16.30
CA LYS A 351 4.37 18.31 15.83
C LYS A 351 4.37 18.51 14.32
N ILE A 352 4.00 17.47 13.56
CA ILE A 352 3.87 17.56 12.11
C ILE A 352 2.80 18.60 11.73
N TYR A 353 1.62 18.50 12.32
CA TYR A 353 0.54 19.45 12.06
C TYR A 353 0.87 20.87 12.52
N GLU A 354 1.50 21.03 13.68
CA GLU A 354 1.94 22.33 14.19
C GLU A 354 2.93 23.00 13.23
N ASN A 355 3.93 22.25 12.75
CA ASN A 355 4.92 22.76 11.81
C ASN A 355 4.30 23.14 10.46
N ALA A 356 3.19 22.50 10.08
CA ALA A 356 2.42 22.83 8.90
C ALA A 356 1.37 23.94 9.12
N GLY A 357 1.29 24.52 10.33
CA GLY A 357 0.32 25.56 10.66
C GLY A 357 -1.12 25.07 10.85
N GLN A 358 -1.36 23.76 10.86
CA GLN A 358 -2.67 23.14 11.08
C GLN A 358 -2.94 23.02 12.59
N PHE A 359 -3.11 24.17 13.25
CA PHE A 359 -3.14 24.25 14.72
C PHE A 359 -4.32 23.52 15.37
N SER A 360 -5.47 23.43 14.70
CA SER A 360 -6.63 22.66 15.20
C SER A 360 -6.34 21.15 15.24
N ASP A 361 -5.75 20.60 14.18
CA ASP A 361 -5.35 19.18 14.14
C ASP A 361 -4.20 18.92 15.14
N ALA A 362 -3.23 19.83 15.22
CA ALA A 362 -2.15 19.75 16.21
C ALA A 362 -2.67 19.73 17.65
N LEU A 363 -3.61 20.62 17.99
CA LEU A 363 -4.25 20.67 19.30
C LEU A 363 -4.91 19.34 19.65
N GLN A 364 -5.73 18.80 18.74
CA GLN A 364 -6.42 17.53 18.95
C GLN A 364 -5.43 16.40 19.27
N HIS A 365 -4.32 16.31 18.53
CA HIS A 365 -3.32 15.28 18.76
C HIS A 365 -2.49 15.50 20.04
N TYR A 366 -2.21 16.74 20.44
CA TYR A 366 -1.59 16.98 21.76
C TYR A 366 -2.50 16.59 22.92
N GLU A 367 -3.81 16.86 22.81
CA GLU A 367 -4.79 16.44 23.82
C GLU A 367 -4.87 14.91 23.93
N LEU A 368 -4.81 14.20 22.80
CA LEU A 368 -4.72 12.73 22.77
C LEU A 368 -3.41 12.21 23.38
N ALA A 369 -2.26 12.85 23.08
CA ALA A 369 -0.98 12.49 23.68
C ALA A 369 -1.03 12.62 25.21
N ARG A 370 -1.62 13.71 25.71
CA ARG A 370 -1.80 13.95 27.14
C ARG A 370 -2.76 12.96 27.80
N SER A 371 -3.86 12.58 27.12
CA SER A 371 -4.80 11.59 27.66
C SER A 371 -4.19 10.20 27.82
N GLU A 372 -3.21 9.86 26.98
CA GLU A 372 -2.45 8.61 27.10
C GLU A 372 -1.42 8.68 28.23
N LYS A 373 -0.70 9.81 28.34
CA LYS A 373 0.31 10.01 29.37
C LYS A 373 0.52 11.50 29.66
N SER A 374 0.30 11.93 30.89
CA SER A 374 0.53 13.31 31.30
C SER A 374 2.01 13.69 31.19
N ASN A 375 2.28 14.87 30.63
CA ASN A 375 3.62 15.44 30.46
C ASN A 375 3.50 16.96 30.27
N THR A 376 4.32 17.74 30.98
CA THR A 376 4.34 19.21 30.90
C THR A 376 4.64 19.73 29.48
N VAL A 377 5.37 18.96 28.67
CA VAL A 377 5.62 19.28 27.25
C VAL A 377 4.30 19.34 26.47
N TYR A 378 3.36 18.44 26.77
CA TYR A 378 2.06 18.40 26.10
C TYR A 378 1.17 19.54 26.60
N ASP A 379 1.16 19.83 27.89
CA ASP A 379 0.39 20.94 28.46
C ASP A 379 0.80 22.29 27.84
N ASN A 380 2.12 22.56 27.81
CA ASN A 380 2.65 23.77 27.17
C ASN A 380 2.33 23.84 25.67
N ALA A 381 2.28 22.68 24.99
CA ALA A 381 1.91 22.62 23.59
C ALA A 381 0.41 22.90 23.37
N ILE A 382 -0.46 22.35 24.21
CA ILE A 382 -1.91 22.58 24.19
C ILE A 382 -2.21 24.07 24.39
N GLU A 383 -1.60 24.71 25.40
CA GLU A 383 -1.78 26.15 25.64
C GLU A 383 -1.34 26.98 24.43
N ARG A 384 -0.17 26.67 23.87
CA ARG A 384 0.35 27.34 22.68
C ARG A 384 -0.57 27.16 21.46
N MET A 385 -1.16 25.98 21.27
CA MET A 385 -2.09 25.74 20.15
C MET A 385 -3.43 26.46 20.36
N LYS A 386 -3.94 26.50 21.59
CA LYS A 386 -5.17 27.26 21.93
C LYS A 386 -5.02 28.76 21.67
N ALA A 387 -3.82 29.32 21.89
CA ALA A 387 -3.54 30.73 21.59
C ALA A 387 -3.40 31.04 20.09
N LYS A 388 -3.31 30.02 19.22
CA LYS A 388 -3.13 30.15 17.77
C LYS A 388 -4.38 29.79 16.96
N LYS A 389 -5.41 29.27 17.62
CA LYS A 389 -6.73 28.98 17.04
C LYS A 389 -7.59 30.23 17.13
#